data_AF-A0A7S3BTP4-F1
#
_entry.id   AF-A0A7S3BTP4-F1
#
_cell.length_a   1.000
_cell.length_b   1.000
_cell.length_c   1.000
_cell.angle_alpha   90.00
_cell.angle_beta   90.00
_cell.angle_gamma   90.00
#
_symmetry.space_group_name_H-M   'P 1'
#
loop_
_entity.id
_entity.type
_entity.pdbx_description
1 polymer ?
#
loop_
_entity_poly.entity_id
_entity_poly.type
_entity_poly.pdbx_seq_one_letter_code
_entity_poly.pdbx_strand_id
1 'polypeptide(L)'
;EREHTRSELGMLACLGVASEWAGWRCAFDAASGSLQPVPERYCSEDMIEWEMVPAGFEELLTEDWADGRIHRRVVRLLPEDGCMVDNLNAEIEREILPLARSGSLELCADTAGSLSPAAWALDEIFPSSGLWRCETIFSGLGGVPPRARRSDIESIAERTRVALTFDATQGTVLGQVLVWRERSWSQPPLLEVREGGGRSGLDASWVSARAGPCFASKGGVADGDALLLPAGVRVVTATPGELEVFLTIEGEGEGDGSAVIRVQRSWTDDEPLVLVERQAS
;
A
#
# COMPACT_ATOMS: atom_id res chain seq x y z
N GLU A 1 -18.81 33.65 -9.49
CA GLU A 1 -19.48 32.48 -8.88
C GLU A 1 -18.86 31.11 -9.22
N ARG A 2 -17.57 31.05 -9.62
CA ARG A 2 -16.78 29.80 -9.67
C ARG A 2 -15.32 30.04 -9.25
N GLU A 3 -15.11 30.89 -8.24
CA GLU A 3 -13.78 31.34 -7.76
C GLU A 3 -13.64 31.20 -6.24
N HIS A 4 -14.37 30.26 -5.62
CA HIS A 4 -14.23 29.92 -4.19
C HIS A 4 -13.79 28.48 -3.93
N THR A 5 -13.48 27.70 -4.96
CA THR A 5 -13.23 26.25 -4.85
C THR A 5 -11.76 25.84 -4.71
N ARG A 6 -10.83 26.79 -4.56
CA ARG A 6 -9.39 26.51 -4.56
C ARG A 6 -8.62 27.23 -3.43
N SER A 7 -9.12 27.11 -2.20
CA SER A 7 -8.32 27.31 -0.97
C SER A 7 -7.36 26.12 -0.79
N GLU A 8 -6.50 25.95 -1.79
CA GLU A 8 -6.11 24.68 -2.40
C GLU A 8 -4.84 24.01 -1.83
N LEU A 9 -4.25 24.55 -0.77
CA LEU A 9 -2.93 24.07 -0.30
C LEU A 9 -2.80 24.02 1.23
N GLY A 10 -3.82 24.46 1.98
CA GLY A 10 -3.73 24.66 3.43
C GLY A 10 -4.32 23.55 4.30
N MET A 11 -5.02 22.59 3.69
CA MET A 11 -5.69 21.51 4.39
C MET A 11 -5.02 20.21 3.98
N LEU A 12 -3.81 20.04 4.53
CA LEU A 12 -3.01 18.83 4.57
C LEU A 12 -3.91 17.61 4.40
N ALA A 13 -3.82 16.99 3.22
CA ALA A 13 -4.33 15.65 2.98
C ALA A 13 -4.07 14.83 4.24
N CYS A 14 -5.09 14.15 4.75
CA CYS A 14 -4.91 13.17 5.81
C CYS A 14 -3.82 12.23 5.29
N LEU A 15 -2.58 12.39 5.80
CA LEU A 15 -1.33 12.05 5.13
C LEU A 15 -1.18 10.55 4.82
N GLY A 16 -2.20 9.74 5.10
CA GLY A 16 -2.22 8.31 4.86
C GLY A 16 -3.28 7.77 3.89
N VAL A 17 -4.40 8.43 3.54
CA VAL A 17 -5.53 7.70 2.88
C VAL A 17 -6.26 8.44 1.75
N ALA A 18 -6.05 9.74 1.54
CA ALA A 18 -6.71 10.50 0.46
C ALA A 18 -5.72 11.46 -0.21
N SER A 19 -4.87 10.90 -1.06
CA SER A 19 -3.81 11.64 -1.77
C SER A 19 -3.34 10.87 -3.01
N GLU A 20 -2.33 11.40 -3.66
CA GLU A 20 -1.63 10.79 -4.78
C GLU A 20 -0.40 10.04 -4.27
N TRP A 21 -0.27 8.77 -4.68
CA TRP A 21 0.79 7.86 -4.27
C TRP A 21 1.41 7.14 -5.46
N ALA A 22 2.71 6.88 -5.37
CA ALA A 22 3.45 6.06 -6.32
C ALA A 22 4.27 5.04 -5.53
N GLY A 23 4.28 3.79 -5.97
CA GLY A 23 4.96 2.75 -5.20
C GLY A 23 5.04 1.41 -5.90
N TRP A 24 5.56 0.43 -5.17
CA TRP A 24 5.65 -0.96 -5.59
C TRP A 24 4.64 -1.81 -4.84
N ARG A 25 3.91 -2.67 -5.55
CA ARG A 25 3.05 -3.72 -5.01
C ARG A 25 3.70 -5.09 -5.20
N CYS A 26 3.97 -5.79 -4.12
CA CYS A 26 4.44 -7.18 -4.13
C CYS A 26 3.39 -8.11 -3.51
N ALA A 27 3.36 -9.36 -3.99
CA ALA A 27 2.52 -10.41 -3.45
C ALA A 27 3.39 -11.44 -2.73
N PHE A 28 2.93 -11.90 -1.57
CA PHE A 28 3.59 -12.93 -0.79
C PHE A 28 2.60 -14.06 -0.54
N ASP A 29 3.08 -15.28 -0.60
CA ASP A 29 2.29 -16.45 -0.21
C ASP A 29 2.02 -16.41 1.30
N ALA A 30 0.76 -16.43 1.71
CA ALA A 30 0.41 -16.30 3.13
C ALA A 30 0.95 -17.45 3.99
N ALA A 31 1.09 -18.65 3.42
CA ALA A 31 1.51 -19.84 4.15
C ALA A 31 3.03 -19.94 4.33
N SER A 32 3.79 -19.62 3.27
CA SER A 32 5.25 -19.77 3.26
C SER A 32 6.01 -18.45 3.43
N GLY A 33 5.35 -17.32 3.20
CA GLY A 33 5.97 -16.00 3.11
C GLY A 33 6.85 -15.77 1.91
N SER A 34 6.87 -16.72 0.99
CA SER A 34 7.64 -16.60 -0.25
C SER A 34 7.09 -15.45 -1.08
N LEU A 35 8.00 -14.60 -1.56
CA LEU A 35 7.68 -13.58 -2.55
C LEU A 35 7.20 -14.26 -3.83
N GLN A 36 6.03 -13.86 -4.31
CA GLN A 36 5.43 -14.39 -5.52
C GLN A 36 5.78 -13.47 -6.70
N PRO A 37 6.35 -14.00 -7.78
CA PRO A 37 6.66 -13.21 -8.96
C PRO A 37 5.38 -12.68 -9.61
N VAL A 38 5.54 -11.64 -10.44
CA VAL A 38 4.47 -11.18 -11.31
C VAL A 38 3.98 -12.36 -12.18
N PRO A 39 2.64 -12.60 -12.27
CA PRO A 39 2.12 -13.70 -13.06
C PRO A 39 2.58 -13.63 -14.52
N GLU A 40 3.01 -14.76 -15.09
CA GLU A 40 3.58 -14.85 -16.44
C GLU A 40 2.72 -14.21 -17.54
N ARG A 41 1.39 -14.20 -17.38
CA ARG A 41 0.47 -13.53 -18.32
C ARG A 41 0.72 -12.02 -18.49
N TYR A 42 1.47 -11.42 -17.57
CA TYR A 42 1.86 -10.01 -17.58
C TYR A 42 3.31 -9.79 -18.01
N CYS A 43 4.04 -10.87 -18.30
CA CYS A 43 5.44 -10.83 -18.72
C CYS A 43 5.53 -11.13 -20.21
N SER A 44 6.54 -10.57 -20.87
CA SER A 44 6.91 -10.97 -22.22
C SER A 44 7.50 -12.40 -22.23
N GLU A 45 7.56 -13.02 -23.41
CA GLU A 45 8.27 -14.29 -23.59
C GLU A 45 9.76 -14.15 -23.23
N ASP A 46 10.40 -13.03 -23.61
CA ASP A 46 11.80 -12.74 -23.30
C ASP A 46 12.04 -12.65 -21.79
N MET A 47 11.19 -11.95 -21.03
CA MET A 47 11.30 -11.89 -19.56
C MET A 47 11.26 -13.26 -18.92
N ILE A 48 10.40 -14.14 -19.43
CA ILE A 48 10.26 -15.51 -18.94
C ILE A 48 11.49 -16.34 -19.32
N GLU A 49 11.91 -16.28 -20.59
CA GLU A 49 13.08 -17.01 -21.10
C GLU A 49 14.37 -16.65 -20.35
N TRP A 50 14.55 -15.38 -20.01
CA TRP A 50 15.74 -14.87 -19.34
C TRP A 50 15.65 -14.81 -17.82
N GLU A 51 14.59 -15.38 -17.21
CA GLU A 51 14.36 -15.35 -15.76
C GLU A 51 14.36 -13.92 -15.17
N MET A 52 13.91 -12.94 -15.95
CA MET A 52 13.85 -11.52 -15.60
C MET A 52 12.47 -11.09 -15.08
N VAL A 53 11.65 -12.04 -14.62
CA VAL A 53 10.30 -11.77 -14.11
C VAL A 53 10.37 -10.88 -12.86
N PRO A 54 9.70 -9.71 -12.85
CA PRO A 54 9.75 -8.82 -11.70
C PRO A 54 9.02 -9.39 -10.48
N ALA A 55 9.46 -8.93 -9.32
CA ALA A 55 8.90 -9.28 -8.01
C ALA A 55 7.54 -8.62 -7.70
N GLY A 56 7.13 -7.63 -8.49
CA GLY A 56 5.93 -6.85 -8.22
C GLY A 56 5.63 -5.87 -9.34
N PHE A 57 4.59 -5.07 -9.13
CA PHE A 57 4.15 -4.04 -10.07
C PHE A 57 4.49 -2.65 -9.53
N GLU A 58 4.86 -1.74 -10.42
CA GLU A 58 4.79 -0.31 -10.13
C GLU A 58 3.33 0.15 -10.24
N GLU A 59 2.85 0.86 -9.23
CA GLU A 59 1.47 1.35 -9.17
C GLU A 59 1.43 2.84 -8.84
N LEU A 60 0.53 3.55 -9.52
CA LEU A 60 0.15 4.92 -9.20
C LEU A 60 -1.28 4.88 -8.63
N LEU A 61 -1.47 5.46 -7.47
CA LEU A 61 -2.75 5.47 -6.77
C LEU A 61 -3.22 6.90 -6.59
N THR A 62 -4.46 7.15 -6.98
CA THR A 62 -5.20 8.37 -6.67
C THR A 62 -6.32 8.01 -5.71
N GLU A 63 -6.32 8.60 -4.52
CA GLU A 63 -7.39 8.42 -3.53
C GLU A 63 -8.03 9.78 -3.24
N ASP A 64 -9.31 9.93 -3.57
CA ASP A 64 -10.04 11.19 -3.41
C ASP A 64 -11.39 10.99 -2.72
N TRP A 65 -11.86 12.03 -2.02
CA TRP A 65 -13.16 12.03 -1.38
C TRP A 65 -14.26 12.35 -2.39
N ALA A 66 -15.17 11.40 -2.58
CA ALA A 66 -16.41 11.63 -3.29
C ALA A 66 -17.57 10.96 -2.53
N ASP A 67 -18.69 11.67 -2.44
CA ASP A 67 -19.92 11.17 -1.79
C ASP A 67 -19.70 10.64 -0.36
N GLY A 68 -18.79 11.28 0.39
CA GLY A 68 -18.46 10.90 1.77
C GLY A 68 -17.66 9.61 1.91
N ARG A 69 -17.12 9.07 0.81
CA ARG A 69 -16.24 7.89 0.79
C ARG A 69 -14.96 8.18 0.02
N ILE A 70 -13.96 7.33 0.19
CA ILE A 70 -12.72 7.41 -0.57
C ILE A 70 -12.85 6.57 -1.83
N HIS A 71 -12.70 7.21 -2.97
CA HIS A 71 -12.61 6.58 -4.27
C HIS A 71 -11.13 6.38 -4.60
N ARG A 72 -10.73 5.13 -4.82
CA ARG A 72 -9.39 4.79 -5.26
C ARG A 72 -9.39 4.50 -6.75
N ARG A 73 -8.42 5.07 -7.44
CA ARG A 73 -8.01 4.70 -8.79
C ARG A 73 -6.58 4.19 -8.75
N VAL A 74 -6.36 2.98 -9.26
CA VAL A 74 -5.02 2.37 -9.37
C VAL A 74 -4.67 2.28 -10.85
N VAL A 75 -3.50 2.78 -11.20
CA VAL A 75 -2.86 2.56 -12.50
C VAL A 75 -1.68 1.64 -12.27
N ARG A 76 -1.83 0.39 -12.68
CA ARG A 76 -0.81 -0.66 -12.56
C ARG A 76 -0.02 -0.72 -13.85
N LEU A 77 1.27 -0.44 -13.78
CA LEU A 77 2.15 -0.57 -14.93
C LEU A 77 2.45 -2.04 -15.19
N LEU A 78 2.29 -2.47 -16.44
CA LEU A 78 2.67 -3.81 -16.84
C LEU A 78 4.19 -3.86 -17.05
N PRO A 79 4.86 -4.96 -16.67
CA PRO A 79 6.27 -5.17 -17.03
C PRO A 79 6.46 -5.06 -18.55
N GLU A 80 7.45 -4.27 -18.98
CA GLU A 80 7.81 -4.15 -20.38
C GLU A 80 9.32 -4.32 -20.56
N ASP A 81 9.72 -4.95 -21.65
CA ASP A 81 11.12 -5.06 -22.05
C ASP A 81 11.53 -3.89 -22.93
N GLY A 82 12.68 -3.29 -22.61
CA GLY A 82 13.33 -2.27 -23.42
C GLY A 82 13.74 -1.02 -22.63
N CYS A 83 14.91 -0.46 -22.94
CA CYS A 83 15.55 0.58 -22.14
C CYS A 83 14.94 1.99 -22.29
N MET A 84 13.87 2.17 -23.08
CA MET A 84 13.31 3.47 -23.47
C MET A 84 11.82 3.35 -23.83
N VAL A 85 11.04 2.61 -23.04
CA VAL A 85 9.60 2.53 -23.33
C VAL A 85 8.89 3.75 -22.77
N ASP A 86 8.92 4.81 -23.56
CA ASP A 86 7.92 5.86 -23.44
C ASP A 86 6.57 5.22 -23.76
N ASN A 87 5.55 5.51 -22.95
CA ASN A 87 4.17 5.10 -23.16
C ASN A 87 3.92 3.62 -22.77
N LEU A 88 4.11 3.31 -21.48
CA LEU A 88 3.91 1.99 -20.88
C LEU A 88 2.48 1.46 -21.04
N ASN A 89 2.30 0.15 -21.17
CA ASN A 89 0.99 -0.48 -20.95
C ASN A 89 0.62 -0.44 -19.46
N ALA A 90 -0.67 -0.23 -19.18
CA ALA A 90 -1.17 -0.21 -17.82
C ALA A 90 -2.57 -0.80 -17.72
N GLU A 91 -2.86 -1.42 -16.58
CA GLU A 91 -4.21 -1.76 -16.15
C GLU A 91 -4.75 -0.66 -15.23
N ILE A 92 -6.03 -0.34 -15.38
CA ILE A 92 -6.68 0.68 -14.54
C ILE A 92 -7.78 0.00 -13.74
N GLU A 93 -7.70 0.13 -12.43
CA GLU A 93 -8.68 -0.38 -11.48
C GLU A 93 -9.29 0.79 -10.71
N ARG A 94 -10.57 0.64 -10.36
CA ARG A 94 -11.31 1.63 -9.57
C ARG A 94 -12.12 0.91 -8.52
N GLU A 95 -12.04 1.41 -7.30
CA GLU A 95 -12.82 0.88 -6.18
C GLU A 95 -13.25 2.01 -5.25
N ILE A 96 -14.34 1.76 -4.52
CA ILE A 96 -14.77 2.60 -3.41
C ILE A 96 -14.30 1.89 -2.15
N LEU A 97 -13.49 2.57 -1.35
CA LEU A 97 -12.91 1.96 -0.16
C LEU A 97 -13.92 1.88 0.99
N PRO A 98 -13.76 0.88 1.88
CA PRO A 98 -14.43 0.86 3.17
C PRO A 98 -14.08 2.09 4.01
N LEU A 99 -14.85 2.30 5.08
CA LEU A 99 -14.57 3.38 6.02
C LEU A 99 -13.24 3.13 6.75
N ALA A 100 -12.31 4.09 6.67
CA ALA A 100 -11.02 3.98 7.34
C ALA A 100 -11.16 4.26 8.85
N ARG A 101 -10.58 3.36 9.67
CA ARG A 101 -10.65 3.42 11.15
C ARG A 101 -9.27 3.35 11.81
N SER A 102 -9.13 3.99 12.98
CA SER A 102 -7.94 3.94 13.83
C SER A 102 -8.36 4.07 15.30
N GLY A 103 -8.46 2.96 16.04
CA GLY A 103 -9.12 3.01 17.34
C GLY A 103 -10.62 3.26 17.18
N SER A 104 -11.13 4.18 18.00
CA SER A 104 -12.46 4.75 17.88
C SER A 104 -12.56 5.88 16.86
N LEU A 105 -11.46 6.24 16.19
CA LEU A 105 -11.47 7.30 15.18
C LEU A 105 -11.94 6.74 13.85
N GLU A 106 -12.91 7.43 13.26
CA GLU A 106 -13.33 7.22 11.88
C GLU A 106 -12.85 8.38 11.03
N LEU A 107 -12.27 8.06 9.88
CA LEU A 107 -11.87 9.07 8.92
C LEU A 107 -13.10 9.53 8.15
N CYS A 108 -13.42 10.82 8.22
CA CYS A 108 -14.43 11.46 7.37
C CYS A 108 -13.85 12.72 6.70
N ALA A 109 -14.52 13.20 5.66
CA ALA A 109 -14.05 14.34 4.87
C ALA A 109 -13.79 15.58 5.75
N ASP A 110 -14.60 15.81 6.78
CA ASP A 110 -14.50 16.96 7.68
C ASP A 110 -13.37 16.83 8.73
N THR A 111 -12.93 15.60 9.05
CA THR A 111 -11.88 15.33 10.06
C THR A 111 -10.51 14.99 9.45
N ALA A 112 -10.46 14.81 8.13
CA ALA A 112 -9.26 14.43 7.39
C ALA A 112 -8.05 15.37 7.62
N GLY A 113 -8.28 16.67 7.85
CA GLY A 113 -7.20 17.64 8.02
C GLY A 113 -6.49 17.64 9.38
N SER A 114 -7.05 17.00 10.43
CA SER A 114 -6.51 17.12 11.81
C SER A 114 -5.99 15.82 12.41
N LEU A 115 -6.18 14.69 11.73
CA LEU A 115 -5.82 13.36 12.22
C LEU A 115 -4.55 12.88 11.51
N SER A 116 -3.53 12.52 12.29
CA SER A 116 -2.31 11.86 11.78
C SER A 116 -2.01 10.60 12.60
N PRO A 117 -2.92 9.61 12.63
CA PRO A 117 -2.63 8.38 13.32
C PRO A 117 -1.48 7.63 12.64
N ALA A 118 -0.82 6.79 13.44
CA ALA A 118 0.28 5.96 12.97
C ALA A 118 -0.18 4.90 11.97
N ALA A 119 -1.45 4.48 12.04
CA ALA A 119 -2.04 3.55 11.08
C ALA A 119 -3.57 3.73 10.93
N TRP A 120 -4.07 3.25 9.80
CA TRP A 120 -5.48 3.13 9.44
C TRP A 120 -5.81 1.70 9.02
N ALA A 121 -7.02 1.24 9.32
CA ALA A 121 -7.58 -0.01 8.80
C ALA A 121 -8.77 0.28 7.87
N LEU A 122 -8.83 -0.39 6.73
CA LEU A 122 -9.93 -0.32 5.75
C LEU A 122 -10.48 -1.72 5.51
N ASP A 123 -11.21 -2.23 6.49
CA ASP A 123 -11.67 -3.61 6.48
C ASP A 123 -13.07 -3.74 5.86
N GLU A 124 -13.28 -4.82 5.12
CA GLU A 124 -14.57 -5.18 4.51
C GLU A 124 -14.90 -6.65 4.78
N ILE A 125 -16.16 -6.93 5.13
CA ILE A 125 -16.65 -8.29 5.33
C ILE A 125 -17.41 -8.72 4.09
N PHE A 126 -17.08 -9.86 3.51
CA PHE A 126 -17.83 -10.48 2.42
C PHE A 126 -18.94 -11.38 3.00
N PRO A 127 -20.22 -10.94 3.02
CA PRO A 127 -21.26 -11.65 3.76
C PRO A 127 -21.54 -13.06 3.23
N SER A 128 -21.29 -13.28 1.94
CA SER A 128 -21.53 -14.56 1.27
C SER A 128 -20.53 -15.65 1.66
N SER A 129 -19.32 -15.28 2.06
CA SER A 129 -18.25 -16.23 2.40
C SER A 129 -17.84 -16.16 3.86
N GLY A 130 -18.19 -15.09 4.58
CA GLY A 130 -17.69 -14.82 5.92
C GLY A 130 -16.20 -14.47 5.94
N LEU A 131 -15.58 -14.28 4.77
CA LEU A 131 -14.20 -13.85 4.62
C LEU A 131 -14.07 -12.35 4.76
N TRP A 132 -12.91 -11.93 5.24
CA TRP A 132 -12.61 -10.54 5.54
C TRP A 132 -11.52 -10.08 4.61
N ARG A 133 -11.74 -8.97 3.91
CA ARG A 133 -10.66 -8.20 3.31
C ARG A 133 -10.14 -7.26 4.39
N CYS A 134 -8.90 -7.46 4.80
CA CYS A 134 -8.25 -6.58 5.76
C CYS A 134 -7.19 -5.76 5.03
N GLU A 135 -7.25 -4.44 5.18
CA GLU A 135 -6.27 -3.53 4.59
C GLU A 135 -5.77 -2.59 5.68
N THR A 136 -4.45 -2.52 5.84
CA THR A 136 -3.78 -1.70 6.86
C THR A 136 -2.86 -0.72 6.16
N ILE A 137 -2.94 0.55 6.51
CA ILE A 137 -2.03 1.60 6.05
C ILE A 137 -1.24 2.10 7.23
N PHE A 138 0.08 2.06 7.14
CA PHE A 138 1.01 2.60 8.14
C PHE A 138 1.62 3.90 7.63
N SER A 139 1.48 4.97 8.39
CA SER A 139 2.04 6.28 8.06
C SER A 139 3.54 6.33 8.36
N GLY A 140 4.34 6.83 7.40
CA GLY A 140 5.66 7.41 7.64
C GLY A 140 6.89 6.50 7.52
N LEU A 141 6.83 5.37 6.81
CA LEU A 141 7.82 4.28 7.05
C LEU A 141 8.28 3.54 5.80
N GLY A 142 8.67 4.28 4.77
CA GLY A 142 9.36 3.71 3.62
C GLY A 142 10.86 3.54 3.85
N GLY A 143 11.39 3.43 5.08
CA GLY A 143 12.84 3.30 5.35
C GLY A 143 13.66 4.54 4.95
N VAL A 144 15.01 4.42 4.88
CA VAL A 144 15.88 5.51 4.40
C VAL A 144 15.31 6.02 3.07
N PRO A 145 14.95 7.31 2.94
CA PRO A 145 14.66 7.87 1.63
C PRO A 145 15.92 7.61 0.78
N PRO A 146 15.81 6.93 -0.39
CA PRO A 146 16.97 6.66 -1.22
C PRO A 146 17.65 7.99 -1.45
N ARG A 147 18.99 7.99 -1.36
CA ARG A 147 19.79 9.19 -1.65
C ARG A 147 19.22 9.80 -2.91
N ALA A 148 18.60 10.96 -2.76
CA ALA A 148 17.96 11.65 -3.87
C ALA A 148 18.99 11.70 -4.99
N ARG A 149 18.70 11.04 -6.10
CA ARG A 149 19.46 11.29 -7.33
C ARG A 149 19.29 12.77 -7.61
N ARG A 150 20.20 13.36 -8.39
CA ARG A 150 20.21 14.80 -8.71
C ARG A 150 18.93 15.30 -9.44
N SER A 151 17.94 14.42 -9.63
CA SER A 151 16.65 14.61 -10.30
C SER A 151 15.45 14.05 -9.52
N ASP A 152 15.63 13.40 -8.37
CA ASP A 152 14.51 12.81 -7.62
C ASP A 152 13.73 13.93 -6.93
N ILE A 153 12.40 13.85 -7.01
CA ILE A 153 11.53 14.84 -6.38
C ILE A 153 11.31 14.41 -4.93
N GLU A 154 11.60 15.32 -4.00
CA GLU A 154 11.46 15.08 -2.57
C GLU A 154 10.02 14.63 -2.26
N SER A 155 9.90 13.45 -1.67
CA SER A 155 8.62 12.92 -1.22
C SER A 155 8.22 13.63 0.07
N ILE A 156 6.98 14.10 0.14
CA ILE A 156 6.45 14.76 1.34
C ILE A 156 5.96 13.76 2.39
N ALA A 157 5.70 12.51 1.99
CA ALA A 157 5.22 11.44 2.86
C ALA A 157 5.54 10.07 2.30
N GLU A 158 5.67 9.07 3.16
CA GLU A 158 5.75 7.66 2.77
C GLU A 158 4.74 6.86 3.57
N ARG A 159 4.30 5.74 3.02
CA ARG A 159 3.44 4.79 3.75
C ARG A 159 3.73 3.36 3.31
N THR A 160 3.36 2.45 4.18
CA THR A 160 3.36 1.01 3.88
C THR A 160 1.93 0.53 3.96
N ARG A 161 1.47 -0.16 2.92
CA ARG A 161 0.13 -0.77 2.88
C ARG A 161 0.27 -2.27 2.96
N VAL A 162 -0.62 -2.91 3.70
CA VAL A 162 -0.72 -4.38 3.76
C VAL A 162 -2.17 -4.74 3.52
N ALA A 163 -2.46 -5.57 2.52
CA ALA A 163 -3.79 -6.10 2.26
C ALA A 163 -3.75 -7.62 2.25
N LEU A 164 -4.75 -8.25 2.86
CA LEU A 164 -4.86 -9.71 2.93
C LEU A 164 -6.32 -10.13 3.04
N THR A 165 -6.58 -11.41 2.78
CA THR A 165 -7.87 -12.05 3.07
C THR A 165 -7.74 -12.88 4.34
N PHE A 166 -8.69 -12.75 5.26
CA PHE A 166 -8.69 -13.43 6.55
C PHE A 166 -9.98 -14.21 6.76
N ASP A 167 -9.86 -15.48 7.17
CA ASP A 167 -10.96 -16.27 7.69
C ASP A 167 -10.97 -16.13 9.22
N ALA A 168 -11.87 -15.29 9.73
CA ALA A 168 -12.00 -15.03 11.16
C ALA A 168 -12.52 -16.24 11.94
N THR A 169 -13.17 -17.21 11.29
CA THR A 169 -13.66 -18.42 11.96
C THR A 169 -12.52 -19.39 12.21
N GLN A 170 -11.65 -19.54 11.20
CA GLN A 170 -10.49 -20.44 11.29
C GLN A 170 -9.26 -19.77 11.91
N GLY A 171 -9.21 -18.43 11.91
CA GLY A 171 -8.03 -17.69 12.29
C GLY A 171 -6.91 -17.82 11.27
N THR A 172 -7.22 -17.80 9.97
CA THR A 172 -6.23 -18.07 8.92
C THR A 172 -6.17 -16.96 7.89
N VAL A 173 -4.95 -16.60 7.48
CA VAL A 173 -4.74 -15.72 6.33
C VAL A 173 -4.77 -16.57 5.06
N LEU A 174 -5.58 -16.16 4.09
CA LEU A 174 -5.82 -16.93 2.87
C LEU A 174 -5.11 -16.32 1.66
N GLY A 175 -4.53 -17.19 0.84
CA GLY A 175 -3.98 -16.83 -0.46
C GLY A 175 -2.77 -15.92 -0.36
N GLN A 176 -2.91 -14.68 -0.84
CA GLN A 176 -1.82 -13.72 -0.95
C GLN A 176 -1.91 -12.64 0.12
N VAL A 177 -0.75 -12.26 0.66
CA VAL A 177 -0.56 -11.00 1.38
C VAL A 177 0.08 -10.02 0.40
N LEU A 178 -0.61 -8.91 0.15
CA LEU A 178 -0.14 -7.84 -0.71
C LEU A 178 0.51 -6.77 0.16
N VAL A 179 1.71 -6.32 -0.23
CA VAL A 179 2.42 -5.24 0.46
C VAL A 179 2.79 -4.17 -0.53
N TRP A 180 2.52 -2.92 -0.15
CA TRP A 180 2.96 -1.75 -0.89
C TRP A 180 3.92 -0.91 -0.08
N ARG A 181 4.91 -0.34 -0.77
CA ARG A 181 5.72 0.76 -0.28
C ARG A 181 5.47 1.95 -1.19
N GLU A 182 4.88 3.00 -0.63
CA GLU A 182 4.30 4.10 -1.40
C GLU A 182 4.89 5.43 -0.94
N ARG A 183 5.03 6.33 -1.89
CA ARG A 183 5.48 7.70 -1.71
C ARG A 183 4.42 8.66 -2.15
N SER A 184 4.10 9.63 -1.30
CA SER A 184 3.23 10.71 -1.70
C SER A 184 3.99 11.62 -2.65
N TRP A 185 3.32 12.02 -3.71
CA TRP A 185 3.89 12.89 -4.70
C TRP A 185 2.94 14.06 -4.90
N SER A 186 3.41 15.23 -4.44
CA SER A 186 2.62 16.47 -4.35
C SER A 186 2.51 17.24 -5.66
N GLN A 187 3.11 16.73 -6.74
CA GLN A 187 3.02 17.36 -8.04
C GLN A 187 2.13 16.52 -8.95
N PRO A 188 0.95 17.02 -9.32
CA PRO A 188 0.20 16.44 -10.42
C PRO A 188 1.06 16.58 -11.69
N PRO A 189 1.12 15.57 -12.56
CA PRO A 189 0.27 15.43 -13.69
C PRO A 189 -1.14 15.23 -13.14
N LEU A 190 -2.05 16.06 -13.61
CA LEU A 190 -3.33 15.53 -14.02
C LEU A 190 -2.95 14.39 -14.96
N LEU A 191 -2.84 13.18 -14.42
CA LEU A 191 -2.41 12.03 -15.17
C LEU A 191 -3.55 11.75 -16.12
N GLU A 192 -3.50 12.38 -17.28
CA GLU A 192 -4.27 12.01 -18.46
C GLU A 192 -3.73 10.67 -18.97
N VAL A 193 -3.86 9.66 -18.12
CA VAL A 193 -3.63 8.29 -18.51
C VAL A 193 -4.74 7.95 -19.46
N ARG A 194 -4.37 7.52 -20.67
CA ARG A 194 -5.35 7.08 -21.65
C ARG A 194 -6.00 5.81 -21.15
N GLU A 195 -7.28 5.91 -20.83
CA GLU A 195 -8.06 4.77 -20.30
C GLU A 195 -8.73 3.94 -21.40
N GLY A 196 -8.72 4.43 -22.64
CA GLY A 196 -9.16 3.69 -23.81
C GLY A 196 -8.04 2.80 -24.31
N GLY A 197 -8.24 1.48 -24.18
CA GLY A 197 -7.32 0.39 -24.54
C GLY A 197 -6.20 0.78 -25.51
N GLY A 198 -5.00 0.93 -24.95
CA GLY A 198 -3.82 1.44 -25.63
C GLY A 198 -2.75 1.82 -24.61
N ARG A 199 -1.67 2.40 -25.10
CA ARG A 199 -0.56 2.83 -24.26
C ARG A 199 -0.95 4.01 -23.35
N SER A 200 -0.51 3.97 -22.08
CA SER A 200 -1.00 4.81 -20.98
C SER A 200 -0.68 6.30 -21.09
N GLY A 201 0.32 6.69 -21.88
CA GLY A 201 0.90 8.02 -21.93
C GLY A 201 1.95 8.27 -20.83
N LEU A 202 2.25 7.26 -20.02
CA LEU A 202 3.20 7.37 -18.91
C LEU A 202 4.64 7.16 -19.39
N ASP A 203 5.52 8.01 -18.86
CA ASP A 203 6.97 7.90 -18.99
C ASP A 203 7.49 6.98 -17.87
N ALA A 204 8.15 5.88 -18.26
CA ALA A 204 8.64 4.89 -17.30
C ALA A 204 9.67 5.48 -16.33
N SER A 205 10.57 6.33 -16.83
CA SER A 205 11.61 6.94 -16.01
C SER A 205 11.02 7.86 -14.94
N TRP A 206 9.95 8.55 -15.28
CA TRP A 206 9.20 9.41 -14.39
C TRP A 206 8.49 8.59 -13.31
N VAL A 207 7.82 7.49 -13.67
CA VAL A 207 7.13 6.64 -12.68
C VAL A 207 8.12 5.99 -11.73
N SER A 208 9.17 5.35 -12.24
CA SER A 208 10.18 4.70 -11.39
C SER A 208 10.89 5.68 -10.46
N ALA A 209 11.11 6.94 -10.89
CA ALA A 209 11.66 7.97 -10.01
C ALA A 209 10.73 8.30 -8.84
N ARG A 210 9.41 8.20 -9.01
CA ARG A 210 8.42 8.44 -7.95
C ARG A 210 8.17 7.21 -7.07
N ALA A 211 8.02 6.04 -7.67
CA ALA A 211 7.84 4.77 -6.94
C ALA A 211 9.07 4.44 -6.08
N GLY A 212 10.26 4.84 -6.53
CA GLY A 212 11.50 4.53 -5.86
C GLY A 212 11.90 3.06 -6.01
N PRO A 213 12.85 2.58 -5.18
CA PRO A 213 13.30 1.20 -5.26
C PRO A 213 12.19 0.23 -4.82
N CYS A 214 12.03 -0.85 -5.58
CA CYS A 214 11.27 -2.02 -5.15
C CYS A 214 11.83 -2.59 -3.82
N PHE A 215 11.15 -3.54 -3.20
CA PHE A 215 11.53 -4.20 -1.93
C PHE A 215 12.91 -4.89 -1.92
N ALA A 216 13.69 -4.78 -3.02
CA ALA A 216 14.85 -5.59 -3.36
C ALA A 216 14.49 -7.08 -3.37
N SER A 217 15.35 -7.93 -3.91
CA SER A 217 15.18 -9.38 -4.03
C SER A 217 15.10 -10.15 -2.68
N LYS A 218 14.75 -9.48 -1.58
CA LYS A 218 14.57 -10.08 -0.27
C LYS A 218 13.18 -10.71 -0.22
N GLY A 219 13.14 -12.04 -0.28
CA GLY A 219 11.93 -12.80 0.05
C GLY A 219 11.52 -12.59 1.51
N GLY A 220 10.25 -12.83 1.82
CA GLY A 220 9.82 -12.98 3.20
C GLY A 220 10.26 -14.32 3.79
N VAL A 221 10.11 -14.45 5.10
CA VAL A 221 10.38 -15.70 5.84
C VAL A 221 9.16 -15.99 6.70
N ALA A 222 8.55 -17.16 6.55
CA ALA A 222 7.63 -17.68 7.56
C ALA A 222 8.44 -18.13 8.78
N ASP A 223 8.10 -17.59 9.95
CA ASP A 223 8.70 -17.91 11.24
C ASP A 223 7.60 -18.28 12.26
N GLY A 224 7.35 -19.59 12.38
CA GLY A 224 6.27 -20.12 13.21
C GLY A 224 4.91 -19.62 12.73
N ASP A 225 4.18 -18.93 13.61
CA ASP A 225 2.87 -18.34 13.33
C ASP A 225 2.95 -16.94 12.70
N ALA A 226 4.17 -16.43 12.47
CA ALA A 226 4.40 -15.09 11.94
C ALA A 226 4.97 -15.10 10.52
N LEU A 227 4.46 -14.17 9.71
CA LEU A 227 4.94 -13.90 8.36
C LEU A 227 5.82 -12.62 8.39
N LEU A 228 7.12 -12.77 8.19
CA LEU A 228 8.07 -11.66 8.09
C LEU A 228 8.19 -11.23 6.64
N LEU A 229 7.82 -10.00 6.34
CA LEU A 229 7.82 -9.42 5.01
C LEU A 229 8.87 -8.29 4.91
N PRO A 230 9.28 -7.92 3.69
CA PRO A 230 10.15 -6.78 3.46
C PRO A 230 9.63 -5.48 4.09
N ALA A 231 10.53 -4.52 4.29
CA ALA A 231 10.26 -3.25 4.97
C ALA A 231 9.83 -3.37 6.46
N GLY A 232 10.20 -4.47 7.12
CA GLY A 232 9.93 -4.67 8.55
C GLY A 232 8.46 -4.98 8.86
N VAL A 233 7.64 -5.28 7.84
CA VAL A 233 6.26 -5.72 8.04
C VAL A 233 6.27 -7.13 8.63
N ARG A 234 5.48 -7.36 9.66
CA ARG A 234 5.27 -8.69 10.24
C ARG A 234 3.79 -8.93 10.47
N VAL A 235 3.21 -9.95 9.84
CA VAL A 235 1.86 -10.42 10.17
C VAL A 235 2.05 -11.52 11.21
N VAL A 236 1.77 -11.24 12.49
CA VAL A 236 2.29 -12.08 13.60
C VAL A 236 1.28 -13.09 14.10
N THR A 237 -0.01 -12.75 14.07
CA THR A 237 -1.01 -13.56 14.76
C THR A 237 -2.31 -13.53 13.99
N ALA A 238 -2.72 -14.71 13.54
CA ALA A 238 -4.02 -15.00 12.99
C ALA A 238 -4.60 -16.11 13.87
N THR A 239 -5.61 -15.78 14.67
CA THR A 239 -6.32 -16.72 15.54
C THR A 239 -7.82 -16.53 15.32
N PRO A 240 -8.66 -17.53 15.64
CA PRO A 240 -10.10 -17.36 15.50
C PRO A 240 -10.58 -16.09 16.21
N GLY A 241 -11.19 -15.18 15.46
CA GLY A 241 -11.70 -13.90 15.94
C GLY A 241 -10.65 -12.79 16.15
N GLU A 242 -9.38 -12.99 15.78
CA GLU A 242 -8.33 -11.99 16.00
C GLU A 242 -7.24 -12.00 14.92
N LEU A 243 -6.83 -10.79 14.50
CA LEU A 243 -5.77 -10.58 13.52
C LEU A 243 -4.86 -9.44 13.98
N GLU A 244 -3.55 -9.69 13.94
CA GLU A 244 -2.54 -8.71 14.27
C GLU A 244 -1.56 -8.47 13.12
N VAL A 245 -1.48 -7.21 12.70
CA VAL A 245 -0.52 -6.75 11.70
C VAL A 245 0.43 -5.77 12.36
N PHE A 246 1.73 -6.05 12.23
CA PHE A 246 2.79 -5.25 12.79
C PHE A 246 3.64 -4.64 11.69
N LEU A 247 4.14 -3.44 11.98
CA LEU A 247 5.24 -2.84 11.26
C LEU A 247 6.35 -2.54 12.26
N THR A 248 7.46 -3.24 12.11
CA THR A 248 8.70 -2.99 12.84
C THR A 248 9.54 -1.98 12.08
N ILE A 249 9.97 -0.96 12.80
CA ILE A 249 10.77 0.14 12.31
C ILE A 249 12.13 -0.02 12.95
N GLU A 250 13.11 -0.44 12.17
CA GLU A 250 14.49 -0.48 12.64
C GLU A 250 15.09 0.93 12.55
N GLY A 251 15.62 1.43 13.65
CA GLY A 251 16.38 2.67 13.70
C GLY A 251 17.69 2.56 12.91
N GLU A 252 18.15 3.67 12.34
CA GLU A 252 19.29 3.68 11.39
C GLU A 252 20.67 3.81 12.06
N GLY A 253 20.79 3.53 13.36
CA GLY A 253 22.04 3.72 14.09
C GLY A 253 22.24 2.76 15.25
N GLU A 254 23.51 2.57 15.64
CA GLU A 254 23.88 1.96 16.92
C GLU A 254 23.27 2.80 18.05
N GLY A 255 22.11 2.37 18.56
CA GLY A 255 21.36 3.08 19.61
C GLY A 255 20.07 3.79 19.17
N ASP A 256 19.68 3.75 17.89
CA ASP A 256 18.34 4.18 17.49
C ASP A 256 17.34 3.07 17.84
N GLY A 257 16.42 3.38 18.75
CA GLY A 257 15.39 2.46 19.21
C GLY A 257 14.54 1.93 18.04
N SER A 258 14.12 0.68 18.13
CA SER A 258 13.08 0.15 17.25
C SER A 258 11.72 0.70 17.66
N ALA A 259 10.86 0.99 16.69
CA ALA A 259 9.47 1.28 16.96
C ALA A 259 8.58 0.23 16.31
N VAL A 260 7.51 -0.16 17.00
CA VAL A 260 6.55 -1.14 16.50
C VAL A 260 5.19 -0.48 16.45
N ILE A 261 4.58 -0.46 15.26
CA ILE A 261 3.16 -0.12 15.11
C ILE A 261 2.39 -1.42 15.02
N ARG A 262 1.46 -1.62 15.94
CA ARG A 262 0.57 -2.77 15.98
C ARG A 262 -0.84 -2.32 15.61
N VAL A 263 -1.44 -3.02 14.65
CA VAL A 263 -2.88 -2.94 14.35
C VAL A 263 -3.50 -4.27 14.71
N GLN A 264 -4.14 -4.29 15.88
CA GLN A 264 -4.88 -5.44 16.37
C GLN A 264 -6.34 -5.29 15.96
N ARG A 265 -6.90 -6.38 15.45
CA ARG A 265 -8.31 -6.49 15.13
C ARG A 265 -8.91 -7.59 15.97
N SER A 266 -9.98 -7.29 16.69
CA SER A 266 -10.75 -8.27 17.45
C SER A 266 -12.19 -8.27 16.99
N TRP A 267 -12.74 -9.48 16.88
CA TRP A 267 -14.08 -9.77 16.38
C TRP A 267 -14.79 -10.75 17.30
N THR A 268 -14.93 -10.32 18.55
CA THR A 268 -15.76 -11.00 19.55
C THR A 268 -17.20 -10.48 19.58
N ASP A 269 -17.48 -9.36 18.91
CA ASP A 269 -18.77 -8.65 18.86
C ASP A 269 -19.09 -8.17 17.43
N ASP A 270 -20.31 -7.70 17.17
CA ASP A 270 -20.80 -7.24 15.83
C ASP A 270 -20.00 -6.07 15.22
N GLU A 271 -19.05 -5.46 15.95
CA GLU A 271 -18.21 -4.37 15.46
C GLU A 271 -16.71 -4.67 15.57
N PRO A 272 -15.92 -4.42 14.50
CA PRO A 272 -14.48 -4.61 14.51
C PRO A 272 -13.81 -3.58 15.42
N LEU A 273 -13.07 -4.04 16.43
CA LEU A 273 -12.18 -3.17 17.22
C LEU A 273 -10.82 -3.11 16.55
N VAL A 274 -10.40 -1.92 16.10
CA VAL A 274 -9.07 -1.69 15.52
C VAL A 274 -8.23 -0.96 16.55
N LEU A 275 -7.26 -1.62 17.18
CA LEU A 275 -6.39 -0.98 18.16
C LEU A 275 -5.03 -0.66 17.53
N VAL A 276 -4.66 0.63 17.52
CA VAL A 276 -3.37 1.10 16.97
C VAL A 276 -2.46 1.50 18.11
N GLU A 277 -1.40 0.72 18.34
CA GLU A 277 -0.39 0.99 19.37
C GLU A 277 0.94 1.31 18.72
N ARG A 278 1.59 2.38 19.17
CA ARG A 278 3.00 2.66 18.86
C ARG A 278 3.82 2.40 20.12
N GLN A 279 4.67 1.38 20.06
CA GLN A 279 5.64 1.09 21.11
C GLN A 279 7.02 1.56 20.64
N ALA A 280 7.73 2.33 21.47
CA ALA A 280 9.12 2.70 21.25
C ALA A 280 9.99 1.91 22.24
N SER A 281 11.02 1.23 21.73
CA SER A 281 12.01 0.52 22.54
C SER A 281 13.16 1.42 22.96
#